data_AF-A0A7J6D790-F1
#
_entry.id   AF-A0A7J6D790-F1
#
_cell.length_a   1.000
_cell.length_b   1.000
_cell.length_c   1.000
_cell.angle_alpha   90.00
_cell.angle_beta   90.00
_cell.angle_gamma   90.00
#
_symmetry.space_group_name_H-M   'P 1'
#
loop_
_entity.id
_entity.type
_entity.pdbx_description
1 polymer ?
#
loop_
_entity_poly.entity_id
_entity_poly.type
_entity_poly.pdbx_seq_one_letter_code
_entity_poly.pdbx_strand_id
1 'polypeptide(L)'
;MQVMEIHRSTVILLLLLSVSSFTHGQPADVMRRYQKFLTQHQGPYVNVEMCTDEISDRNIGSETGECKPVNTFIQAQDHQIKAVCSGGT
;
A
#
# COMPACT_ATOMS: atom_id res chain seq x y z
N MET A 1 29.46 27.28 30.56
CA MET A 1 29.57 25.91 30.03
C MET A 1 28.26 25.16 30.24
N GLN A 2 27.18 25.65 29.61
CA GLN A 2 25.82 25.12 29.78
C GLN A 2 25.05 25.31 28.46
N VAL A 3 25.26 26.48 27.83
CA VAL A 3 24.83 26.82 26.47
C VAL A 3 25.36 25.82 25.41
N MET A 4 26.63 25.41 25.48
CA MET A 4 27.23 24.45 24.52
C MET A 4 26.63 23.04 24.60
N GLU A 5 26.24 22.58 25.80
CA GLU A 5 25.61 21.26 26.02
C GLU A 5 24.16 21.22 25.54
N ILE A 6 23.44 22.33 25.68
CA ILE A 6 22.08 22.48 25.14
C ILE A 6 22.12 22.44 23.61
N HIS A 7 23.06 23.17 22.97
CA HIS A 7 23.21 23.12 21.52
C HIS A 7 23.60 21.72 21.02
N ARG A 8 24.48 21.00 21.72
CA ARG A 8 24.85 19.62 21.38
C ARG A 8 23.64 18.68 21.48
N SER A 9 22.84 18.81 22.54
CA SER A 9 21.66 17.98 22.76
C SER A 9 20.57 18.22 21.72
N THR A 10 20.32 19.48 21.34
CA THR A 10 19.35 19.84 20.30
C THR A 10 19.78 19.33 18.92
N VAL A 11 21.07 19.42 18.59
CA VAL A 11 21.61 18.90 17.32
C VAL A 11 21.45 17.37 17.25
N ILE A 12 21.76 16.65 18.32
CA ILE A 12 21.56 15.18 18.39
C ILE A 12 20.09 14.83 18.22
N LEU A 13 19.18 15.53 18.90
CA LEU A 13 17.74 15.28 18.78
C LEU A 13 17.22 15.54 17.35
N LEU A 14 17.67 16.61 16.71
CA LEU A 14 17.34 16.92 15.31
C LEU A 14 17.89 15.89 14.33
N LEU A 15 19.09 15.35 14.57
CA LEU A 15 19.67 14.27 13.78
C LEU A 15 18.88 12.96 13.94
N LEU A 16 18.41 12.64 15.15
CA LEU A 16 17.57 11.46 15.37
C LEU A 16 16.19 11.60 14.69
N LEU A 17 15.56 12.77 14.79
CA LEU A 17 14.26 13.06 14.16
C LEU A 17 14.33 13.05 12.62
N SER A 18 15.44 13.52 12.04
CA SER A 18 15.62 13.51 10.60
C SER A 18 15.81 12.11 10.04
N VAL A 19 16.50 11.21 10.74
CA VAL A 19 16.66 9.80 10.30
C VAL A 19 15.34 9.03 10.36
N SER A 20 14.46 9.30 11.33
CA SER A 20 13.15 8.63 11.42
C SER A 20 12.22 8.90 10.23
N SER A 21 12.34 10.06 9.59
CA SER A 21 11.48 10.44 8.45
C SER A 21 11.74 9.65 7.17
N PHE A 22 12.88 8.95 7.05
CA PHE A 22 13.25 8.22 5.83
C PHE A 22 12.98 6.71 5.87
N THR A 23 12.51 6.16 6.99
CA THR A 23 12.52 4.70 7.20
C THR A 23 11.16 4.00 7.12
N HIS A 24 10.06 4.72 6.85
CA HIS A 24 8.72 4.12 6.93
C HIS A 24 7.74 4.45 5.79
N GLY A 25 8.11 5.34 4.85
CA GLY A 25 7.25 5.66 3.71
C GLY A 25 7.52 4.73 2.52
N GLN A 26 6.51 4.01 2.04
CA GLN A 26 6.59 3.44 0.69
C GLN A 26 6.71 4.60 -0.32
N PRO A 27 7.52 4.46 -1.39
CA PRO A 27 7.52 5.44 -2.48
C PRO A 27 6.08 5.68 -2.97
N ALA A 28 5.74 6.94 -3.26
CA ALA A 28 4.36 7.31 -3.60
C ALA A 28 3.83 6.55 -4.83
N ASP A 29 4.70 6.22 -5.78
CA ASP A 29 4.36 5.43 -6.96
C ASP A 29 4.04 3.96 -6.59
N VAL A 30 4.79 3.37 -5.65
CA VAL A 30 4.57 2.02 -5.14
C VAL A 30 3.23 1.96 -4.40
N MET A 31 2.95 2.93 -3.53
CA MET A 31 1.69 2.99 -2.80
C MET A 31 0.49 3.09 -3.75
N ARG A 32 0.56 3.96 -4.76
CA ARG A 32 -0.49 4.08 -5.78
C ARG A 32 -0.72 2.77 -6.53
N ARG A 33 0.35 2.08 -6.94
CA ARG A 33 0.27 0.79 -7.64
C ARG A 33 -0.29 -0.31 -6.75
N TYR A 34 0.08 -0.32 -5.47
CA TYR A 34 -0.42 -1.27 -4.49
C TYR A 34 -1.91 -1.10 -4.21
N GLN A 35 -2.37 0.15 -4.03
CA GLN A 35 -3.79 0.45 -3.90
C GLN A 35 -4.57 0.00 -5.15
N LYS A 36 -4.08 0.32 -6.35
CA LYS A 36 -4.68 -0.14 -7.62
C LYS A 36 -4.69 -1.68 -7.73
N PHE A 37 -3.69 -2.36 -7.20
CA PHE A 37 -3.65 -3.82 -7.12
C PHE A 37 -4.73 -4.36 -6.19
N LEU A 38 -4.85 -3.84 -4.96
CA LEU A 38 -5.87 -4.30 -4.01
C LEU A 38 -7.29 -4.04 -4.50
N THR A 39 -7.56 -2.87 -5.10
CA THR A 39 -8.86 -2.57 -5.72
C THR A 39 -9.24 -3.65 -6.73
N GLN A 40 -8.32 -4.02 -7.61
CA GLN A 40 -8.58 -4.99 -8.68
C GLN A 40 -8.58 -6.45 -8.19
N HIS A 41 -7.73 -6.81 -7.23
CA HIS A 41 -7.38 -8.22 -7.01
C HIS A 41 -7.69 -8.72 -5.61
N GLN A 42 -7.93 -7.87 -4.61
CA GLN A 42 -8.28 -8.35 -3.28
C GLN A 42 -9.80 -8.57 -3.18
N GLY A 43 -10.22 -9.80 -2.92
CA GLY A 43 -11.64 -10.15 -2.76
C GLY A 43 -11.86 -11.29 -1.78
N PRO A 44 -11.60 -11.11 -0.48
CA PRO A 44 -11.68 -12.18 0.53
C PRO A 44 -13.05 -12.86 0.61
N TYR A 45 -14.12 -12.17 0.17
CA TYR A 45 -15.49 -12.65 0.22
C TYR A 45 -16.19 -12.65 -1.14
N VAL A 46 -15.47 -12.32 -2.22
CA VAL A 46 -16.06 -12.28 -3.56
C VAL A 46 -16.34 -13.72 -4.00
N ASN A 47 -17.55 -13.98 -4.48
CA ASN A 47 -17.94 -15.25 -5.07
C ASN A 47 -18.34 -15.07 -6.54
N VAL A 48 -18.66 -16.18 -7.22
CA VAL A 48 -18.94 -16.21 -8.66
C VAL A 48 -20.20 -15.43 -9.07
N GLU A 49 -21.11 -15.16 -8.15
CA GLU A 49 -22.36 -14.42 -8.39
C GLU A 49 -22.16 -12.90 -8.28
N MET A 50 -21.07 -12.44 -7.65
CA MET A 50 -20.80 -11.02 -7.34
C MET A 50 -19.94 -10.30 -8.38
N CYS A 51 -19.49 -10.99 -9.43
CA CYS A 51 -18.48 -10.45 -10.36
C CYS A 51 -18.87 -9.10 -10.98
N THR A 52 -20.13 -8.94 -11.42
CA THR A 52 -20.60 -7.71 -12.06
C THR A 52 -20.60 -6.54 -11.09
N ASP A 53 -21.16 -6.75 -9.90
CA ASP A 53 -21.29 -5.71 -8.87
C ASP A 53 -19.91 -5.28 -8.37
N GLU A 54 -19.02 -6.24 -8.08
CA GLU A 54 -17.67 -5.95 -7.60
C GLU A 54 -16.80 -5.20 -8.63
N ILE A 55 -16.96 -5.49 -9.93
CA ILE A 55 -16.25 -4.76 -11.00
C ILE A 55 -16.79 -3.34 -11.12
N SER A 56 -18.11 -3.17 -11.06
CA SER A 56 -18.80 -1.88 -11.19
C SER A 56 -18.52 -0.98 -9.99
N ASP A 57 -18.76 -1.46 -8.77
CA ASP A 57 -18.65 -0.69 -7.53
C ASP A 57 -17.22 -0.19 -7.28
N ARG A 58 -16.23 -0.95 -7.74
CA ARG A 58 -14.81 -0.62 -7.63
C ARG A 58 -14.27 0.15 -8.85
N ASN A 59 -15.12 0.40 -9.85
CA ASN A 59 -14.78 1.08 -11.09
C ASN A 59 -13.54 0.46 -11.77
N ILE A 60 -13.53 -0.88 -11.91
CA ILE A 60 -12.41 -1.61 -12.50
C ILE A 60 -12.55 -1.59 -14.02
N GLY A 61 -11.76 -0.74 -14.67
CA GLY A 61 -11.70 -0.61 -16.13
C GLY A 61 -10.30 -0.76 -16.72
N SER A 62 -10.23 -0.70 -18.04
CA SER A 62 -8.99 -0.47 -18.78
C SER A 62 -8.48 0.96 -18.54
N GLU A 63 -7.26 1.26 -19.02
CA GLU A 63 -6.71 2.62 -18.92
C GLU A 63 -7.52 3.66 -19.71
N THR A 64 -8.31 3.21 -20.70
CA THR A 64 -9.20 4.02 -21.52
C THR A 64 -10.62 4.12 -20.96
N GLY A 65 -10.90 3.50 -19.82
CA GLY A 65 -12.22 3.53 -19.16
C GLY A 65 -13.22 2.50 -19.68
N GLU A 66 -12.78 1.56 -20.52
CA GLU A 66 -13.62 0.46 -21.00
C GLU A 66 -13.70 -0.66 -19.96
N CYS A 67 -14.72 -1.52 -20.07
CA CYS A 67 -14.80 -2.72 -19.23
C CYS A 67 -13.58 -3.62 -19.46
N LYS A 68 -12.91 -4.01 -18.37
CA LYS A 68 -11.76 -4.91 -18.44
C LYS A 68 -12.23 -6.31 -18.84
N PRO A 69 -11.63 -6.97 -19.84
CA PRO A 69 -12.12 -8.25 -20.36
C PRO A 69 -11.99 -9.39 -19.34
N VAL A 70 -10.95 -9.36 -18.50
CA VAL A 70 -10.73 -10.36 -17.44
C VAL A 70 -10.16 -9.67 -16.21
N ASN A 71 -10.67 -10.06 -15.05
CA ASN A 71 -10.12 -9.70 -13.75
C ASN A 71 -10.27 -10.87 -12.79
N THR A 72 -9.27 -11.08 -11.92
CA THR A 72 -9.29 -12.16 -10.93
C THR A 72 -9.23 -11.56 -9.55
N PHE A 73 -10.17 -11.96 -8.70
CA PHE A 73 -10.15 -11.68 -7.27
C PHE A 73 -9.51 -12.84 -6.51
N ILE A 74 -8.59 -12.52 -5.63
CA ILE A 74 -7.93 -13.44 -4.71
C ILE A 74 -8.76 -13.46 -3.43
N GLN A 75 -9.27 -14.64 -3.06
CA GLN A 75 -9.99 -14.87 -1.82
C GLN A 75 -9.03 -14.93 -0.62
N ALA A 76 -8.38 -13.82 -0.33
CA ALA A 76 -7.45 -13.68 0.80
C ALA A 76 -7.44 -12.23 1.31
N GLN A 77 -7.00 -12.06 2.56
CA GLN A 77 -6.78 -10.75 3.15
C GLN A 77 -5.47 -10.12 2.65
N ASP A 78 -5.40 -8.80 2.70
CA ASP A 78 -4.24 -8.01 2.26
C ASP A 78 -2.91 -8.52 2.83
N HIS A 79 -2.84 -8.78 4.13
CA HIS A 79 -1.61 -9.26 4.79
C HIS A 79 -1.14 -10.63 4.25
N GLN A 80 -2.06 -11.51 3.88
CA GLN A 80 -1.74 -12.83 3.30
C GLN A 80 -1.22 -12.67 1.87
N ILE A 81 -1.84 -11.76 1.09
CA ILE A 81 -1.38 -11.45 -0.27
C ILE A 81 0.01 -10.82 -0.21
N LYS A 82 0.24 -9.88 0.71
CA LYS A 82 1.52 -9.21 0.91
C LYS A 82 2.63 -10.18 1.34
N ALA A 83 2.32 -11.20 2.13
CA ALA A 83 3.29 -12.21 2.57
C ALA A 83 3.95 -12.95 1.41
N VAL A 84 3.28 -13.09 0.25
CA VAL A 84 3.86 -13.67 -0.98
C VAL A 84 5.12 -12.91 -1.42
N CYS A 85 5.15 -11.59 -1.24
CA CYS A 85 6.31 -10.77 -1.59
C CYS A 85 7.49 -10.91 -0.61
N SER A 86 7.29 -11.57 0.54
CA SER A 86 8.30 -11.74 1.60
C SER A 86 8.58 -13.21 1.95
N GLY A 87 8.24 -14.16 1.07
CA GLY A 87 8.57 -15.57 1.25
C GLY A 87 7.40 -16.51 1.55
N GLY A 88 6.16 -15.99 1.62
CA GLY A 88 4.93 -16.80 1.51
C GLY A 88 4.64 -17.78 2.64
N THR A 89 4.78 -17.34 3.90
CA THR A 89 4.40 -18.11 5.10
C THR A 89 3.36 -17.38 5.93
#